data_AF-A0A7X6YUR7-F1
#
_entry.id   AF-A0A7X6YUR7-F1
#
_cell.length_a   1.000
_cell.length_b   1.000
_cell.length_c   1.000
_cell.angle_alpha   90.00
_cell.angle_beta   90.00
_cell.angle_gamma   90.00
#
_symmetry.space_group_name_H-M   'P 1'
#
loop_
_entity.id
_entity.type
_entity.pdbx_description
1 polymer ?
#
loop_
_entity_poly.entity_id
_entity_poly.type
_entity_poly.pdbx_seq_one_letter_code
_entity_poly.pdbx_strand_id
1 'polypeptide(L)'
;AIDTAGSLFNNTAANAANVSTLQSINTLDITSVDGSSKAIEAVDGALMQIDNMRGDLGAVQNRFESTIANLQNISENISAARSRIRDADIAQETSKMTSQNILQQAGVSILAQANQAPQLALSLLQ
;
A
#
# COMPACT_ATOMS: atom_id res chain seq x y z
N ALA A 1 -2.63 -49.70 27.81
CA ALA A 1 -1.35 -49.30 28.43
C ALA A 1 -0.42 -48.89 27.29
N ILE A 2 -0.33 -47.59 27.01
CA ILE A 2 0.74 -47.04 26.16
C ILE A 2 1.93 -46.91 27.10
N ASP A 3 3.00 -47.62 26.77
CA ASP A 3 4.28 -47.61 27.48
C ASP A 3 4.92 -46.22 27.37
N THR A 4 4.88 -45.47 28.48
CA THR A 4 5.46 -44.12 28.62
C THR A 4 6.97 -44.16 28.86
N ALA A 5 7.63 -45.33 28.87
CA ALA A 5 9.06 -45.45 29.17
C ALA A 5 9.99 -45.16 27.97
N GLY A 6 9.46 -44.97 26.75
CA GLY A 6 10.24 -44.83 25.51
C GLY A 6 10.08 -43.52 24.74
N SER A 7 9.49 -42.47 25.32
CA SER A 7 9.31 -41.20 24.60
C SER A 7 10.62 -40.42 24.51
N LEU A 8 11.24 -40.42 23.32
CA LEU A 8 12.40 -39.60 22.95
C LEU A 8 12.14 -38.08 23.04
N PHE A 9 10.88 -37.68 23.26
CA PHE A 9 10.46 -36.29 23.43
C PHE A 9 10.11 -35.93 24.88
N ASN A 10 10.06 -36.90 25.81
CA ASN A 10 9.92 -36.61 27.24
C ASN A 10 11.28 -36.36 27.88
N ASN A 11 12.07 -35.50 27.24
CA ASN A 11 13.33 -35.00 27.76
C ASN A 11 13.10 -33.67 28.46
N THR A 12 12.12 -33.61 29.36
CA THR A 12 11.85 -32.44 30.19
C THR A 12 13.03 -32.16 31.14
N ALA A 13 13.90 -33.15 31.37
CA ALA A 13 15.15 -32.99 32.12
C ALA A 13 16.29 -32.35 31.29
N ALA A 14 16.53 -32.74 30.03
CA ALA A 14 17.58 -32.10 29.22
C ALA A 14 17.10 -30.83 28.48
N ASN A 15 15.78 -30.65 28.30
CA ASN A 15 15.23 -29.37 27.84
C ASN A 15 15.21 -28.32 28.97
N ALA A 16 15.22 -28.73 30.24
CA ALA A 16 15.50 -27.83 31.36
C ALA A 16 17.00 -27.56 31.55
N ALA A 17 17.88 -28.43 31.04
CA ALA A 17 19.34 -28.24 31.08
C ALA A 17 19.88 -27.36 29.94
N ASN A 18 19.12 -27.16 28.85
CA ASN A 18 19.50 -26.33 27.69
C ASN A 18 18.56 -25.15 27.44
N VAL A 19 17.68 -24.83 28.39
CA VAL A 19 17.24 -23.45 28.53
C VAL A 19 18.33 -22.83 29.38
N SER A 20 19.25 -22.09 28.75
CA SER A 20 20.04 -21.09 29.46
C SER A 20 19.03 -20.25 30.22
N THR A 21 18.83 -20.57 31.50
CA THR A 21 18.11 -19.70 32.41
C THR A 21 18.75 -18.35 32.19
N LEU A 22 17.96 -17.33 31.89
CA LEU A 22 18.44 -15.95 31.75
C LEU A 22 19.05 -15.55 33.10
N GLN A 23 20.26 -16.02 33.39
CA GLN A 23 21.08 -15.49 34.43
C GLN A 23 21.38 -14.09 33.93
N SER A 24 20.85 -13.10 34.65
CA SER A 24 21.18 -11.71 34.42
C SER A 24 22.68 -11.61 34.24
N ILE A 25 23.15 -11.11 33.09
CA ILE A 25 24.59 -10.97 32.78
C ILE A 25 25.36 -10.30 33.94
N ASN A 26 24.67 -9.44 34.69
CA ASN A 26 25.07 -8.84 35.97
C ASN A 26 25.67 -9.82 36.99
N THR A 27 25.11 -11.02 37.16
CA THR A 27 25.47 -11.95 38.24
C THR A 27 26.52 -12.99 37.83
N LEU A 28 27.10 -12.87 36.63
CA LEU A 28 28.07 -13.85 36.15
C LEU A 28 29.49 -13.50 36.60
N ASP A 29 30.14 -14.48 37.22
CA ASP A 29 31.51 -14.38 37.68
C ASP A 29 32.46 -15.08 36.70
N ILE A 30 33.35 -14.32 36.07
CA ILE A 30 34.32 -14.80 35.08
C ILE A 30 35.67 -15.21 35.70
N THR A 31 35.81 -15.15 37.03
CA THR A 31 37.08 -15.48 37.69
C THR A 31 37.39 -16.97 37.70
N SER A 32 36.38 -17.82 37.48
CA SER A 32 36.50 -19.27 37.35
C SER A 32 36.31 -19.74 35.90
N VAL A 33 36.92 -20.86 35.53
CA VAL A 33 36.75 -21.52 34.22
C VAL A 33 35.30 -21.92 33.97
N ASP A 34 34.60 -22.41 35.00
CA ASP A 34 33.19 -22.79 34.91
C ASP A 34 32.28 -21.56 34.73
N GLY A 35 32.55 -20.48 35.48
CA GLY A 35 31.80 -19.23 35.39
C GLY A 35 32.01 -18.50 34.06
N SER A 36 33.22 -18.55 33.49
CA SER A 36 33.51 -18.06 32.14
C SER A 36 32.74 -18.82 31.06
N SER A 37 32.61 -20.15 31.20
CA SER A 37 31.86 -20.98 30.23
C SER A 37 30.37 -20.65 30.25
N LYS A 38 29.79 -20.50 31.45
CA LYS A 38 28.39 -20.06 31.63
C LYS A 38 28.15 -18.64 31.10
N ALA A 39 29.15 -17.76 31.18
CA ALA A 39 29.08 -16.41 30.62
C ALA A 39 29.03 -16.39 29.11
N ILE A 40 29.80 -17.26 28.45
CA ILE A 40 29.73 -17.41 27.00
C ILE A 40 28.34 -17.91 26.58
N GLU A 41 27.80 -18.92 27.26
CA GLU A 41 26.46 -19.46 26.95
C GLU A 41 25.35 -18.42 27.15
N ALA A 42 25.39 -17.65 28.24
CA ALA A 42 24.40 -16.61 28.51
C ALA A 42 24.45 -15.47 27.48
N VAL A 43 25.65 -15.06 27.07
CA VAL A 43 25.85 -14.04 26.03
C VAL A 43 25.41 -14.57 24.67
N ASP A 44 25.70 -15.82 24.32
CA ASP A 44 25.26 -16.43 23.06
C ASP A 44 23.73 -16.48 22.97
N GLY A 45 23.05 -16.88 24.05
CA GLY A 45 21.59 -16.83 24.12
C GLY A 45 21.02 -15.40 23.98
N ALA A 46 21.68 -14.40 24.58
CA ALA A 46 21.29 -13.00 24.44
C ALA A 46 21.51 -12.47 23.02
N LEU A 47 22.62 -12.85 22.36
CA LEU A 47 22.90 -12.49 20.98
C LEU A 47 21.90 -13.14 20.02
N MET A 48 21.58 -14.43 20.20
CA MET A 48 20.53 -15.11 19.44
C MET A 48 19.18 -14.39 19.57
N GLN A 49 18.83 -13.89 20.75
CA GLN A 49 17.59 -13.13 20.93
C GLN A 49 17.62 -11.81 20.14
N ILE A 50 18.73 -11.06 20.19
CA ILE A 50 18.92 -9.82 19.41
C ILE A 50 18.84 -10.11 17.91
N ASP A 51 19.47 -11.19 17.45
CA ASP A 51 19.47 -11.57 16.04
C ASP A 51 18.08 -11.97 15.55
N ASN A 52 17.30 -12.68 16.37
CA ASN A 52 15.89 -12.94 16.09
C ASN A 52 15.07 -11.63 15.97
N MET A 53 15.22 -10.71 16.92
CA MET A 53 14.55 -9.40 16.86
C MET A 53 14.96 -8.60 15.61
N ARG A 54 16.24 -8.65 15.21
CA ARG A 54 16.74 -8.01 13.99
C ARG A 54 16.18 -8.66 12.73
N GLY A 55 16.08 -9.99 12.71
CA GLY A 55 15.45 -10.75 11.63
C GLY A 55 13.99 -10.36 11.43
N ASP A 56 13.23 -10.29 12.53
CA ASP A 56 11.82 -9.88 12.49
C ASP A 56 11.66 -8.44 12.00
N LEU A 57 12.50 -7.51 12.48
CA LEU A 57 12.51 -6.14 11.98
C LEU A 57 12.86 -6.07 10.48
N GLY A 58 13.81 -6.87 10.01
CA GLY A 58 14.14 -6.98 8.60
C GLY A 58 12.98 -7.52 7.76
N ALA A 59 12.25 -8.53 8.26
CA ALA A 59 11.05 -9.04 7.59
C ALA A 59 9.94 -7.99 7.51
N VAL A 60 9.73 -7.23 8.59
CA VAL A 60 8.78 -6.11 8.62
C VAL A 60 9.19 -4.99 7.65
N GLN A 61 10.48 -4.65 7.57
CA GLN A 61 10.99 -3.68 6.60
C GLN A 61 10.72 -4.12 5.15
N ASN A 62 11.01 -5.37 4.80
CA ASN A 62 10.69 -5.91 3.47
C ASN A 62 9.19 -5.80 3.14
N ARG A 63 8.34 -6.11 4.13
CA ARG A 63 6.88 -5.99 3.96
C ARG A 63 6.44 -4.53 3.81
N PHE A 64 7.07 -3.58 4.51
CA PHE A 64 6.81 -2.16 4.29
C PHE A 64 7.23 -1.71 2.90
N GLU A 65 8.41 -2.10 2.44
CA GLU A 65 8.91 -1.76 1.11
C GLU A 65 7.98 -2.30 0.00
N SER A 66 7.56 -3.56 0.10
CA SER A 66 6.61 -4.14 -0.86
C SER A 66 5.24 -3.44 -0.83
N THR A 67 4.77 -3.07 0.37
CA THR A 67 3.49 -2.37 0.52
C THR A 67 3.57 -0.96 -0.06
N ILE A 68 4.67 -0.24 0.19
CA ILE A 68 4.90 1.11 -0.34
C ILE A 68 4.95 1.07 -1.87
N ALA A 69 5.72 0.14 -2.45
CA ALA A 69 5.81 -0.01 -3.90
C ALA A 69 4.43 -0.31 -4.52
N ASN A 70 3.64 -1.18 -3.90
CA ASN A 70 2.27 -1.45 -4.35
C ASN A 70 1.37 -0.21 -4.24
N LEU A 71 1.42 0.52 -3.12
CA LEU A 71 0.63 1.74 -2.92
C LEU A 71 1.00 2.86 -3.89
N GLN A 72 2.28 3.00 -4.25
CA GLN A 72 2.74 3.95 -5.26
C GLN A 72 2.15 3.62 -6.64
N ASN A 73 2.22 2.35 -7.06
CA ASN A 73 1.58 1.89 -8.31
C ASN A 73 0.06 2.14 -8.30
N ILE A 74 -0.62 1.85 -7.19
CA ILE A 74 -2.06 2.10 -7.04
C ILE A 74 -2.34 3.61 -7.13
N SER A 75 -1.54 4.45 -6.48
CA SER A 75 -1.69 5.91 -6.51
C SER A 75 -1.54 6.47 -7.93
N GLU A 76 -0.54 6.00 -8.67
CA GLU A 76 -0.32 6.39 -10.07
C GLU A 76 -1.49 5.96 -10.95
N ASN A 77 -1.95 4.71 -10.84
CA ASN A 77 -3.10 4.21 -11.58
C ASN A 77 -4.39 4.99 -11.28
N ILE A 78 -4.65 5.31 -10.00
CA ILE A 78 -5.81 6.11 -9.60
C ILE A 78 -5.71 7.54 -10.11
N SER A 79 -4.52 8.15 -10.05
CA SER A 79 -4.30 9.51 -10.56
C SER A 79 -4.54 9.57 -12.08
N ALA A 80 -4.00 8.60 -12.83
CA ALA A 80 -4.22 8.48 -14.27
C ALA A 80 -5.69 8.24 -14.62
N ALA A 81 -6.38 7.37 -13.89
CA ALA A 81 -7.81 7.12 -14.07
C ALA A 81 -8.65 8.38 -13.78
N ARG A 82 -8.33 9.11 -12.70
CA ARG A 82 -8.99 10.38 -12.36
C ARG A 82 -8.76 11.46 -13.42
N SER A 83 -7.55 11.56 -13.97
CA SER A 83 -7.26 12.47 -15.08
C SER A 83 -8.14 12.16 -16.27
N ARG A 84 -8.20 10.88 -16.70
CA ARG A 84 -9.03 10.47 -17.85
C ARG A 84 -10.52 10.78 -17.64
N ILE A 85 -11.05 10.55 -16.43
CA ILE A 85 -12.45 10.88 -16.13
C ILE A 85 -12.66 12.40 -16.21
N ARG A 86 -11.80 13.19 -15.55
CA ARG A 86 -11.90 14.66 -15.61
C ARG A 86 -11.76 15.20 -17.03
N ASP A 87 -10.80 14.69 -17.79
CA ASP A 87 -10.56 15.12 -19.17
C ASP A 87 -11.75 14.77 -20.07
N ALA A 88 -12.37 13.60 -19.88
CA ALA A 88 -13.59 13.21 -20.57
C ALA A 88 -14.80 14.10 -20.21
N ASP A 89 -14.99 14.41 -18.92
CA ASP A 89 -16.07 15.28 -18.45
C ASP A 89 -15.91 16.71 -18.99
N ILE A 90 -14.67 17.25 -18.98
CA ILE A 90 -14.36 18.57 -19.55
C ILE A 90 -14.59 18.57 -21.06
N ALA A 91 -14.18 17.51 -21.76
CA ALA A 91 -14.42 17.40 -23.20
C ALA A 91 -15.92 17.36 -23.53
N GLN A 92 -16.73 16.65 -22.71
CA GLN A 92 -18.18 16.59 -22.87
C GLN A 92 -18.83 17.97 -22.62
N GLU A 93 -18.48 18.66 -21.54
CA GLU A 93 -19.02 19.98 -21.24
C GLU A 93 -18.60 21.02 -22.27
N THR A 94 -17.34 20.99 -22.72
CA THR A 94 -16.84 21.89 -23.78
C THR A 94 -17.56 21.65 -25.10
N SER A 95 -17.83 20.39 -25.47
CA SER A 95 -18.60 20.05 -26.67
C SER A 95 -20.03 20.57 -26.57
N LYS A 96 -20.67 20.37 -25.41
CA LYS A 96 -22.03 20.85 -25.14
C LYS A 96 -22.11 22.39 -25.18
N MET A 97 -21.17 23.08 -24.56
CA MET A 97 -21.06 24.54 -24.61
C MET A 97 -20.88 25.03 -26.05
N THR A 98 -19.99 24.38 -26.82
CA THR A 98 -19.76 24.71 -28.23
C THR A 98 -21.01 24.49 -29.08
N SER A 99 -21.70 23.37 -28.93
CA SER A 99 -22.98 23.11 -29.62
C SER A 99 -24.04 24.14 -29.27
N GLN A 100 -24.14 24.56 -28.02
CA GLN A 100 -25.06 25.63 -27.61
C GLN A 100 -24.71 26.98 -28.24
N ASN A 101 -23.43 27.35 -28.29
CA ASN A 101 -22.98 28.57 -28.95
C ASN A 101 -23.29 28.55 -30.46
N ILE A 102 -23.06 27.42 -31.13
CA ILE A 102 -23.40 27.23 -32.54
C ILE A 102 -24.91 27.34 -32.74
N LEU A 103 -25.73 26.70 -31.89
CA LEU A 103 -27.19 26.78 -31.96
C LEU A 103 -27.70 28.21 -31.76
N GLN A 104 -27.09 28.98 -30.86
CA GLN A 104 -27.45 30.38 -30.65
C GLN A 104 -27.10 31.23 -31.89
N GLN A 105 -25.91 31.07 -32.46
CA GLN A 105 -25.50 31.78 -33.68
C GLN A 105 -26.36 31.38 -34.89
N ALA A 106 -26.63 30.08 -35.05
CA ALA A 106 -27.51 29.56 -36.10
C ALA A 106 -28.96 30.04 -35.90
N GLY A 107 -29.45 30.05 -34.66
CA GLY A 107 -30.78 30.57 -34.32
C GLY A 107 -30.95 32.03 -34.71
N VAL A 108 -29.97 32.89 -34.42
CA VAL A 108 -29.96 34.30 -34.84
C VAL A 108 -29.90 34.43 -36.36
N SER A 109 -29.05 33.66 -37.04
CA SER A 109 -28.95 33.70 -38.51
C SER A 109 -30.23 33.20 -39.20
N ILE A 110 -30.84 32.13 -38.68
CA ILE A 110 -32.11 31.59 -39.18
C ILE A 110 -33.24 32.58 -38.93
N LEU A 111 -33.30 33.23 -37.76
CA LEU A 111 -34.29 34.28 -37.48
C LEU A 111 -34.13 35.47 -38.42
N ALA A 112 -32.89 35.89 -38.72
CA ALA A 112 -32.63 36.95 -39.67
C ALA A 112 -33.10 36.57 -41.09
N GLN A 113 -32.86 35.32 -41.51
CA GLN A 113 -33.26 34.81 -42.82
C GLN A 113 -34.78 34.61 -42.93
N ALA A 114 -35.42 34.12 -41.86
CA ALA A 114 -36.87 33.97 -41.76
C ALA A 114 -37.60 35.32 -41.74
N ASN A 115 -36.99 36.39 -41.21
CA ASN A 115 -37.57 37.74 -41.28
C ASN A 115 -37.47 38.39 -42.68
N GLN A 116 -36.53 37.96 -43.53
CA GLN A 116 -36.39 38.48 -44.90
C GLN A 116 -37.35 37.81 -45.90
N ALA A 117 -37.72 36.54 -45.68
CA ALA A 117 -38.61 35.80 -46.56
C ALA A 117 -40.01 36.44 -46.76
N PRO A 118 -40.70 36.99 -45.73
CA PRO A 118 -41.98 37.66 -45.88
C PRO A 118 -41.90 38.95 -46.71
N GLN A 119 -40.80 39.70 -46.61
CA GLN A 119 -40.61 40.95 -47.36
C GLN A 119 -40.46 40.70 -48.86
N LEU A 120 -39.79 39.61 -49.25
CA LEU A 120 -39.70 39.18 -50.63
C LEU A 120 -41.06 38.72 -51.18
N ALA A 121 -41.88 38.05 -50.36
CA ALA A 121 -43.24 37.66 -50.77
C ALA A 121 -44.17 38.88 -50.97
N LEU A 122 -44.06 39.91 -50.13
CA LEU A 122 -44.78 41.19 -50.31
C LEU A 122 -44.30 42.00 -51.52
N SER A 123 -43.05 41.84 -51.94
CA SER A 123 -42.51 42.40 -53.18
C SER A 123 -43.06 41.72 -54.44
N LEU A 124 -43.50 40.46 -54.36
CA LEU A 124 -44.07 39.71 -55.48
C LEU A 124 -45.60 39.91 -55.62
N LEU A 125 -46.23 40.56 -54.65
CA LEU A 125 -47.66 40.87 -54.61
C LEU A 125 -48.00 42.31 -55.02
N GLN A 126 -46.99 43.14 -55.33
CA GLN A 126 -47.11 44.50 -55.84
C GLN A 126 -46.79 44.57 -57.33
#